data_AF-A0A8S3JT40-F1
#
_entry.id   AF-A0A8S3JT40-F1
#
_cell.length_a   1.000
_cell.length_b   1.000
_cell.length_c   1.000
_cell.angle_alpha   90.00
_cell.angle_beta   90.00
_cell.angle_gamma   90.00
#
_symmetry.space_group_name_H-M   'P 1'
#
loop_
_entity.id
_entity.type
_entity.pdbx_description
1 polymer ?
#
loop_
_entity_poly.entity_id
_entity_poly.type
_entity_poly.pdbx_seq_one_letter_code
_entity_poly.pdbx_strand_id
1 'polypeptide(L)'
;MNLSSHRSIIGVHGASVPIRIYHNGGIPYEHVHSVLSPLFENYYGDQGLRNMFASVDHLWCAYDISTDHCVGCAVVQSEPDRATLYIKLL
;
A
#
# COMPACT_ATOMS: atom_id res chain seq x y z
N MET A 1 15.36 -9.59 5.13
CA MET A 1 14.50 -9.42 6.33
C MET A 1 13.20 -10.14 6.07
N ASN A 2 12.80 -11.05 6.95
CA ASN A 2 11.60 -11.88 6.78
C ASN A 2 10.46 -11.22 7.58
N LEU A 3 9.60 -10.45 6.92
CA LEU A 3 8.51 -9.72 7.56
C LEU A 3 7.23 -10.57 7.50
N SER A 4 6.70 -10.90 8.68
CA SER A 4 5.50 -11.72 8.86
C SER A 4 4.28 -11.08 8.18
N SER A 5 3.74 -11.73 7.15
CA SER A 5 2.49 -11.32 6.48
C SER A 5 1.30 -11.53 7.43
N HIS A 6 0.69 -10.45 7.91
CA HIS A 6 -0.60 -10.51 8.60
C HIS A 6 -1.72 -10.26 7.58
N ARG A 7 -2.66 -11.20 7.48
CA ARG A 7 -3.82 -11.12 6.59
C ARG A 7 -5.06 -10.82 7.44
N SER A 8 -5.73 -9.71 7.14
CA SER A 8 -7.00 -9.33 7.78
C SER A 8 -8.06 -9.13 6.71
N ILE A 9 -9.21 -9.77 6.89
CA ILE A 9 -10.41 -9.56 6.06
C ILE A 9 -11.32 -8.64 6.87
N ILE A 10 -11.59 -7.45 6.36
CA ILE A 10 -12.53 -6.51 6.99
C ILE A 10 -13.77 -6.44 6.10
N GLY A 11 -14.91 -6.87 6.64
CA GLY A 11 -16.20 -6.61 6.03
C GLY A 11 -16.55 -5.14 6.22
N VAL A 12 -16.57 -4.35 5.15
CA VAL A 12 -17.02 -2.95 5.20
C VAL A 12 -18.53 -2.94 4.97
N HIS A 13 -19.31 -2.55 5.99
CA HIS A 13 -20.75 -2.42 5.87
C HIS A 13 -21.08 -1.31 4.85
N GLY A 14 -21.58 -1.69 3.67
CA GLY A 14 -22.05 -0.78 2.63
C GLY A 14 -21.52 -1.06 1.21
N ALA A 15 -20.49 -1.89 1.07
CA ALA A 15 -20.01 -2.37 -0.24
C ALA A 15 -20.24 -3.88 -0.35
N SER A 16 -20.91 -4.32 -1.40
CA SER A 16 -21.31 -5.71 -1.66
C SER A 16 -20.15 -6.66 -2.00
N VAL A 17 -18.90 -6.27 -1.74
CA VAL A 17 -17.71 -7.02 -2.15
C VAL A 17 -16.73 -7.12 -0.98
N PRO A 18 -16.32 -8.33 -0.57
CA PRO A 18 -15.39 -8.49 0.52
C PRO A 18 -14.00 -7.95 0.12
N ILE A 19 -13.38 -7.17 1.02
CA ILE A 19 -12.06 -6.57 0.81
C ILE A 19 -11.01 -7.34 1.62
N ARG A 20 -9.87 -7.63 0.97
CA ARG A 20 -8.68 -8.19 1.61
C ARG A 20 -7.64 -7.10 1.78
N ILE A 21 -7.09 -6.98 2.98
CA ILE A 21 -6.02 -6.01 3.26
C ILE A 21 -4.72 -6.76 3.51
N TYR A 22 -3.68 -6.35 2.79
CA TYR A 22 -2.30 -6.75 3.05
C TYR A 22 -1.55 -5.61 3.73
N HIS A 23 -0.61 -5.96 4.60
CA HIS A 23 0.25 -5.01 5.33
C HIS A 23 1.71 -5.42 5.19
N ASN A 24 2.55 -4.50 4.72
CA ASN A 24 3.99 -4.59 4.44
C ASN A 24 4.39 -5.72 3.49
N GLY A 25 4.24 -6.97 3.92
CA GLY A 25 4.62 -8.17 3.18
C GLY A 25 3.48 -8.79 2.37
N GLY A 26 3.84 -9.41 1.24
CA GLY A 26 2.87 -10.09 0.36
C GLY A 26 2.14 -9.15 -0.61
N ILE A 27 2.57 -7.89 -0.69
CA ILE A 27 2.08 -6.92 -1.68
C ILE A 27 3.06 -6.91 -2.86
N PRO A 28 2.63 -7.23 -4.09
CA PRO A 28 3.50 -7.13 -5.25
C PRO A 28 3.91 -5.68 -5.51
N TYR A 29 5.20 -5.46 -5.80
CA TYR A 29 5.76 -4.10 -5.97
C TYR A 29 5.03 -3.34 -7.08
N GLU A 30 4.70 -4.02 -8.17
CA GLU A 30 3.99 -3.48 -9.32
C GLU A 30 2.63 -2.88 -8.96
N HIS A 31 1.94 -3.44 -7.96
CA HIS A 31 0.66 -2.91 -7.49
C HIS A 31 0.83 -1.66 -6.62
N VAL A 32 1.86 -1.65 -5.78
CA VAL A 32 2.22 -0.47 -4.98
C VAL A 32 2.62 0.67 -5.90
N HIS A 33 3.46 0.37 -6.88
CA HIS A 33 3.97 1.31 -7.87
C HIS A 33 2.83 1.88 -8.73
N SER A 34 1.97 1.04 -9.32
CA SER A 34 0.88 1.52 -10.16
C SER A 34 -0.09 2.45 -9.41
N VAL A 35 -0.34 2.16 -8.13
CA VAL A 35 -1.24 2.96 -7.29
C VAL A 35 -0.55 4.23 -6.82
N LEU A 36 0.58 4.12 -6.12
CA LEU A 36 1.20 5.22 -5.38
C LEU A 36 2.19 6.06 -6.19
N SER A 37 2.82 5.54 -7.25
CA SER A 37 3.83 6.31 -8.01
C SER A 37 3.34 7.67 -8.49
N PRO A 38 2.09 7.85 -8.94
CA PRO A 38 1.63 9.18 -9.37
C PRO A 38 1.62 10.25 -8.26
N LEU A 39 1.72 9.87 -6.98
CA LEU A 39 1.91 10.82 -5.87
C LEU A 39 3.36 11.30 -5.73
N PHE A 40 4.32 10.54 -6.26
CA PHE A 40 5.73 10.64 -5.91
C PHE A 40 6.68 10.72 -7.12
N GLU A 41 6.25 10.32 -8.32
CA GLU A 41 7.09 10.18 -9.52
C GLU A 41 7.80 11.49 -9.92
N ASN A 42 7.15 12.62 -9.67
CA ASN A 42 7.73 13.94 -9.94
C ASN A 42 8.84 14.33 -8.95
N TYR A 43 8.97 13.61 -7.83
CA TYR A 43 9.94 13.88 -6.77
C TYR A 43 11.04 12.83 -6.73
N TYR A 44 10.67 11.57 -6.92
CA TYR A 44 11.53 10.41 -6.82
C TYR A 44 11.37 9.63 -8.13
N GLY A 45 12.41 9.57 -8.96
CA GLY A 45 12.40 8.65 -10.10
C GLY A 45 12.26 7.19 -9.64
N ASP A 46 12.06 6.25 -10.57
CA ASP A 46 11.76 4.83 -10.29
C ASP A 46 12.64 4.19 -9.19
N GLN A 47 13.95 4.38 -9.24
CA GLN A 47 14.85 3.81 -8.23
C GLN A 47 14.64 4.44 -6.85
N GLY A 48 14.32 5.73 -6.78
CA GLY A 48 13.97 6.43 -5.55
C GLY A 48 12.67 5.91 -4.97
N LEU A 49 11.66 5.66 -5.81
CA LEU A 49 10.39 5.06 -5.38
C LEU A 49 10.58 3.65 -4.83
N ARG A 50 11.38 2.82 -5.50
CA ARG A 50 11.75 1.48 -5.01
C ARG A 50 12.35 1.55 -3.62
N ASN A 51 13.32 2.44 -3.43
CA ASN A 51 14.00 2.60 -2.15
C ASN A 51 13.04 3.10 -1.07
N MET A 52 12.20 4.09 -1.39
CA MET A 52 11.21 4.65 -0.48
C MET A 52 10.22 3.59 -0.02
N PHE A 53 9.59 2.84 -0.94
CA PHE A 53 8.64 1.77 -0.58
C PHE A 53 9.30 0.60 0.14
N ALA A 54 10.61 0.40 -0.02
CA ALA A 54 11.36 -0.59 0.74
C ALA A 54 11.70 -0.12 2.18
N SER A 55 11.68 1.20 2.43
CA SER A 55 12.08 1.80 3.72
C SER A 55 10.92 2.35 4.55
N VAL A 56 9.69 2.36 4.03
CA VAL A 56 8.52 2.85 4.76
C VAL A 56 8.15 1.94 5.92
N ASP A 57 7.69 2.54 7.02
CA ASP A 57 7.34 1.80 8.23
C ASP A 57 6.11 0.92 8.02
N HIS A 58 5.13 1.50 7.32
CA HIS A 58 3.89 0.82 7.02
C HIS A 58 3.40 1.11 5.61
N LEU A 59 3.02 0.03 4.93
CA LEU A 59 2.39 0.00 3.63
C LEU A 59 1.18 -0.93 3.70
N TRP A 60 0.02 -0.42 3.34
CA TRP A 60 -1.21 -1.21 3.20
C TRP A 60 -1.70 -1.16 1.77
N CYS A 61 -2.21 -2.28 1.27
CA CYS A 61 -2.98 -2.29 0.03
C CYS A 61 -4.25 -3.11 0.23
N ALA A 62 -5.36 -2.56 -0.24
CA ALA A 62 -6.67 -3.17 -0.22
C ALA A 62 -6.94 -3.80 -1.59
N TYR A 63 -7.51 -5.00 -1.59
CA TYR A 63 -7.85 -5.76 -2.77
C TYR A 63 -9.32 -6.15 -2.74
N ASP A 64 -9.96 -6.00 -3.87
CA ASP A 64 -11.24 -6.66 -4.13
C ASP A 64 -10.99 -8.18 -4.21
N ILE A 65 -11.62 -8.95 -3.32
CA ILE A 65 -11.42 -10.41 -3.26
C ILE A 65 -11.98 -11.12 -4.52
N SER A 66 -13.02 -10.56 -5.14
CA SER A 66 -13.68 -11.18 -6.29
C SER A 66 -12.86 -11.11 -7.56
N THR A 67 -12.09 -10.03 -7.74
CA THR A 67 -11.27 -9.77 -8.92
C THR A 67 -9.77 -9.90 -8.66
N ASP A 68 -9.37 -9.99 -7.39
CA ASP A 68 -7.97 -9.88 -6.91
C ASP A 68 -7.27 -8.61 -7.42
N HIS A 69 -8.04 -7.56 -7.71
CA HIS A 69 -7.52 -6.26 -8.12
C HIS A 69 -7.26 -5.37 -6.90
N CYS A 70 -6.11 -4.70 -6.90
CA CYS A 70 -5.81 -3.67 -5.93
C CYS A 70 -6.77 -2.50 -6.12
N VAL A 71 -7.46 -2.06 -5.07
CA VAL A 71 -8.41 -0.92 -5.09
C VAL A 71 -7.82 0.34 -4.47
N GLY A 72 -6.66 0.22 -3.81
CA GLY A 72 -5.97 1.34 -3.23
C GLY A 72 -4.85 0.92 -2.30
N CYS A 73 -3.93 1.84 -2.06
CA CYS A 73 -2.80 1.64 -1.17
C CYS A 73 -2.59 2.89 -0.30
N ALA A 74 -2.02 2.66 0.87
CA ALA A 74 -1.66 3.68 1.84
C ALA A 74 -0.25 3.43 2.34
N VAL A 75 0.56 4.49 2.44
CA VAL A 75 1.91 4.42 3.00
C VAL A 75 2.07 5.46 4.10
N VAL A 76 2.64 5.01 5.23
CA VAL A 76 3.05 5.90 6.31
C VAL A 76 4.55 6.04 6.25
N GLN A 77 4.98 7.30 6.15
CA GLN A 77 6.37 7.69 6.29
C GLN A 77 6.52 8.40 7.63
N SER A 78 7.24 7.76 8.56
CA SER A 78 7.59 8.39 9.84
C SER A 78 8.95 9.06 9.71
N GLU A 79 9.01 10.28 10.19
CA GLU A 79 10.23 11.02 10.51
C GLU A 79 10.30 11.17 12.04
N PRO A 80 11.46 11.55 12.62
CA PRO A 80 11.66 11.56 14.08
C PRO A 80 10.62 12.33 14.90
N ASP A 81 9.94 13.31 14.28
CA ASP A 81 8.99 14.22 14.91
C ASP A 81 7.60 14.26 14.22
N ARG A 82 7.43 13.58 13.08
CA ARG A 82 6.17 13.60 12.31
C ARG A 82 5.89 12.27 11.62
N ALA A 83 4.61 11.89 11.53
CA ALA A 83 4.17 10.80 10.68
C ALA A 83 3.24 11.35 9.60
N THR A 84 3.57 11.06 8.34
CA THR A 84 2.76 11.47 7.18
C THR A 84 2.12 10.24 6.55
N LEU A 85 0.81 10.31 6.32
CA LEU A 85 0.03 9.26 5.67
C LEU A 85 -0.33 9.68 4.25
N TYR A 86 0.16 8.93 3.27
CA TYR A 86 -0.20 9.09 1.86
C TYR A 86 -1.16 7.98 1.47
N ILE A 87 -2.29 8.33 0.85
CA ILE A 87 -3.31 7.36 0.42
C ILE A 87 -3.66 7.65 -1.03
N LYS A 88 -3.77 6.60 -1.84
CA LYS A 88 -4.43 6.68 -3.14
C LYS A 88 -5.37 5.50 -3.35
N LEU A 89 -6.57 5.85 -3.78
CA LEU A 89 -7.63 4.92 -4.18
C LEU A 89 -7.69 4.92 -5.72
N LEU A 90 -8.11 3.80 -6.30
CA LEU A 90 -8.35 3.64 -7.74
C LEU A 90 -9.82 3.77 -8.10
#